data_AF-Q4CM58-F1
#
_entry.id   AF-Q4CM58-F1
#
_cell.length_a   1.000
_cell.length_b   1.000
_cell.length_c   1.000
_cell.angle_alpha   90.00
_cell.angle_beta   90.00
_cell.angle_gamma   90.00
#
_symmetry.space_group_name_H-M   'P 1'
#
loop_
_entity.id
_entity.type
_entity.pdbx_description
1 polymer ?
#
loop_
_entity_poly.entity_id
_entity_poly.type
_entity_poly.pdbx_seq_one_letter_code
_entity_poly.pdbx_strand_id
1 'polypeptide(L)'
;NEFILEVSLHSNTLGLKGMQLLRQHFTAAPNRVRSLNLGNCMLGDEGAPEAAALITANLPALERLNLASNGFSDDGGVIIVKALLKNTFLVMVSCADNTFGTKTVDATAELIGTAKVLKLLDFTNSIESVEMRRTLAFAASDADGIRVEVGEVQEETLDDRLQHVAEYMQMILDAEAERAKSRKSKKKPKKE
;
A
#
# COMPACT_ATOMS: atom_id res chain seq x y z
N ASN A 1 13.47 -21.20 -9.24
CA ASN A 1 12.19 -21.67 -8.69
C ASN A 1 11.28 -22.05 -9.87
N GLU A 2 11.32 -23.31 -10.32
CA GLU A 2 10.75 -23.71 -11.63
C GLU A 2 9.24 -23.96 -11.64
N PHE A 3 8.63 -24.23 -10.48
CA PHE A 3 7.22 -24.64 -10.37
C PHE A 3 6.32 -23.63 -9.66
N ILE A 4 6.89 -22.70 -8.90
CA ILE A 4 6.08 -21.74 -8.14
C ILE A 4 5.65 -20.59 -9.07
N LEU A 5 4.35 -20.51 -9.32
CA LEU A 5 3.73 -19.46 -10.13
C LEU A 5 3.14 -18.34 -9.27
N GLU A 6 2.76 -18.64 -8.03
CA GLU A 6 2.15 -17.69 -7.12
C GLU A 6 2.87 -17.74 -5.78
N VAL A 7 3.30 -16.56 -5.31
CA VAL A 7 3.93 -16.39 -4.01
C VAL A 7 3.06 -15.42 -3.21
N SER A 8 2.49 -15.90 -2.12
CA SER A 8 1.80 -15.04 -1.16
C SER A 8 2.60 -14.97 0.14
N LEU A 9 2.97 -13.75 0.50
CA LEU A 9 3.56 -13.42 1.80
C LEU A 9 2.66 -12.45 2.57
N HIS A 10 1.37 -12.39 2.20
CA HIS A 10 0.39 -11.52 2.83
C HIS A 10 0.37 -11.67 4.36
N SER A 11 0.19 -10.56 5.08
CA SER A 11 0.11 -10.53 6.54
C SER A 11 1.35 -11.09 7.25
N ASN A 12 2.53 -10.93 6.65
CA ASN A 12 3.80 -11.21 7.32
C ASN A 12 4.54 -9.91 7.64
N THR A 13 5.25 -9.86 8.76
CA THR A 13 6.10 -8.70 9.09
C THR A 13 7.43 -8.77 8.34
N LEU A 14 7.38 -8.64 7.00
CA LEU A 14 8.60 -8.56 6.19
C LEU A 14 9.37 -7.28 6.55
N GLY A 15 8.67 -6.16 6.63
CA GLY A 15 9.27 -4.84 6.78
C GLY A 15 10.26 -4.52 5.66
N LEU A 16 11.02 -3.44 5.86
CA LEU A 16 12.06 -3.02 4.91
C LEU A 16 13.05 -4.16 4.61
N LYS A 17 13.58 -4.82 5.64
CA LYS A 17 14.62 -5.84 5.48
C LYS A 17 14.12 -7.07 4.73
N GLY A 18 12.90 -7.52 5.00
CA GLY A 18 12.26 -8.61 4.27
C GLY A 18 12.06 -8.24 2.80
N MET A 19 11.65 -7.00 2.53
CA MET A 19 11.48 -6.52 1.16
C MET A 19 12.80 -6.42 0.38
N GLN A 20 13.87 -5.96 1.04
CA GLN A 20 15.22 -5.94 0.46
C GLN A 20 15.68 -7.34 0.04
N LEU A 21 15.53 -8.32 0.94
CA LEU A 21 15.90 -9.71 0.64
C LEU A 21 15.04 -10.30 -0.46
N LEU A 22 13.74 -10.02 -0.45
CA LEU A 22 12.81 -10.48 -1.47
C LEU A 22 13.19 -9.92 -2.84
N ARG A 23 13.38 -8.59 -2.94
CA ARG A 23 13.81 -7.95 -4.18
C ARG A 23 15.12 -8.56 -4.68
N GLN A 24 16.12 -8.73 -3.81
CA GLN A 24 17.38 -9.36 -4.19
C GLN A 24 17.16 -10.77 -4.75
N HIS A 25 16.37 -11.60 -4.08
CA HIS A 25 16.09 -12.96 -4.54
C HIS A 25 15.37 -13.00 -5.90
N PHE A 26 14.36 -12.13 -6.09
CA PHE A 26 13.60 -12.08 -7.35
C PHE A 26 14.41 -11.52 -8.53
N THR A 27 15.39 -10.65 -8.25
CA THR A 27 16.24 -10.02 -9.28
C THR A 27 17.55 -10.76 -9.52
N ALA A 28 17.99 -11.63 -8.62
CA ALA A 28 19.25 -12.37 -8.74
C ALA A 28 19.24 -13.42 -9.86
N ALA A 29 18.08 -13.98 -10.17
CA ALA A 29 17.91 -14.94 -11.24
C ALA A 29 16.50 -14.87 -11.83
N PRO A 30 16.30 -15.30 -13.10
CA PRO A 30 14.98 -15.43 -13.68
C PRO A 30 14.09 -16.31 -12.78
N ASN A 31 12.89 -15.81 -12.50
CA ASN A 31 11.85 -16.54 -11.77
C ASN A 31 10.61 -16.69 -12.65
N ARG A 32 9.78 -17.70 -12.36
CA ARG A 32 8.52 -17.98 -13.08
C ARG A 32 7.28 -17.51 -12.31
N VAL A 33 7.48 -16.70 -11.27
CA VAL A 33 6.40 -16.21 -10.44
C VAL A 33 5.58 -15.21 -11.25
N ARG A 34 4.31 -15.53 -11.46
CA ARG A 34 3.33 -14.71 -12.16
C ARG A 34 2.53 -13.80 -11.24
N SER A 35 2.33 -14.23 -10.00
CA SER A 35 1.62 -13.46 -8.99
C SER A 35 2.44 -13.36 -7.72
N LEU A 36 2.66 -12.14 -7.26
CA LEU A 36 3.36 -11.86 -6.01
C LEU A 36 2.46 -11.02 -5.11
N ASN A 37 2.06 -11.59 -3.98
CA ASN A 37 1.25 -10.90 -2.99
C ASN A 37 2.10 -10.50 -1.77
N LEU A 38 2.32 -9.19 -1.64
CA LEU A 38 3.02 -8.52 -0.54
C LEU A 38 2.07 -7.59 0.23
N GLY A 39 0.76 -7.83 0.19
CA GLY A 39 -0.19 -7.01 0.91
C GLY A 39 -0.04 -7.16 2.42
N ASN A 40 -0.22 -6.10 3.18
CA ASN A 40 -0.12 -6.11 4.64
C ASN A 40 1.23 -6.67 5.15
N CYS A 41 2.33 -6.19 4.57
CA CYS A 41 3.69 -6.63 4.88
C CYS A 41 4.50 -5.62 5.72
N MET A 42 3.85 -4.57 6.22
CA MET A 42 4.45 -3.47 6.97
C MET A 42 5.65 -2.82 6.27
N LEU A 43 5.55 -2.61 4.95
CA LEU A 43 6.66 -2.04 4.18
C LEU A 43 6.93 -0.58 4.54
N GLY A 44 5.86 0.21 4.74
CA GLY A 44 5.93 1.66 4.94
C GLY A 44 6.60 2.38 3.77
N ASP A 45 6.71 3.70 3.86
CA ASP A 45 7.40 4.50 2.83
C ASP A 45 8.87 4.12 2.67
N GLU A 46 9.52 3.63 3.73
CA GLU A 46 10.90 3.14 3.65
C GLU A 46 11.03 1.92 2.72
N GLY A 47 9.99 1.08 2.62
CA GLY A 47 9.92 -0.05 1.72
C GLY A 47 9.50 0.30 0.28
N ALA A 48 8.95 1.50 0.04
CA ALA A 48 8.50 1.92 -1.28
C ALA A 48 9.62 1.95 -2.33
N PRO A 49 10.86 2.43 -2.04
CA PRO A 49 11.99 2.32 -2.96
C PRO A 49 12.35 0.88 -3.34
N GLU A 50 12.23 -0.08 -2.43
CA GLU A 50 12.54 -1.49 -2.70
C GLU A 50 11.43 -2.15 -3.53
N ALA A 51 10.17 -1.79 -3.29
CA ALA A 51 9.05 -2.17 -4.14
C ALA A 51 9.17 -1.58 -5.55
N ALA A 52 9.52 -0.30 -5.66
CA ALA A 52 9.81 0.35 -6.93
C ALA A 52 10.99 -0.30 -7.65
N ALA A 53 12.05 -0.68 -6.94
CA ALA A 53 13.17 -1.40 -7.52
C ALA A 53 12.78 -2.80 -8.02
N LEU A 54 11.87 -3.51 -7.33
CA LEU A 54 11.30 -4.76 -7.81
C LEU A 54 10.46 -4.57 -9.09
N ILE A 55 9.63 -3.52 -9.13
CA ILE A 55 8.80 -3.17 -10.29
C ILE A 55 9.68 -2.80 -11.49
N THR A 56 10.65 -1.92 -11.30
CA THR A 56 11.57 -1.46 -12.37
C THR A 56 12.51 -2.55 -12.87
N ALA A 57 12.72 -3.62 -12.10
CA ALA A 57 13.48 -4.78 -12.55
C ALA A 57 12.82 -5.54 -13.72
N ASN A 58 11.56 -5.22 -14.06
CA ASN A 58 10.89 -5.72 -15.27
C ASN A 58 10.95 -7.25 -15.39
N LEU A 59 10.58 -7.94 -14.31
CA LEU A 59 10.59 -9.40 -14.25
C LEU A 59 9.59 -9.96 -15.28
N PRO A 60 10.05 -10.68 -16.34
CA PRO A 60 9.18 -10.99 -17.48
C PRO A 60 8.00 -11.91 -17.18
N ALA A 61 8.10 -12.71 -16.11
CA ALA A 61 7.03 -13.61 -15.69
C ALA A 61 6.01 -12.94 -14.79
N LEU A 62 6.35 -11.83 -14.11
CA LEU A 62 5.51 -11.25 -13.07
C LEU A 62 4.41 -10.39 -13.70
N GLU A 63 3.19 -10.91 -13.66
CA GLU A 63 2.00 -10.27 -14.25
C GLU A 63 1.16 -9.53 -13.21
N ARG A 64 1.16 -10.01 -11.96
CA ARG A 64 0.32 -9.49 -10.87
C ARG A 64 1.16 -9.19 -9.63
N LEU A 65 0.99 -7.98 -9.10
CA LEU A 65 1.66 -7.54 -7.88
C LEU A 65 0.65 -6.91 -6.92
N ASN A 66 0.56 -7.44 -5.71
CA ASN A 66 -0.25 -6.86 -4.64
C ASN A 66 0.67 -6.19 -3.60
N LEU A 67 0.47 -4.89 -3.40
CA LEU A 67 1.14 -3.99 -2.46
C LEU A 67 0.13 -3.32 -1.51
N ALA A 68 -1.09 -3.86 -1.39
CA ALA A 68 -2.15 -3.29 -0.57
C ALA A 68 -1.78 -3.26 0.93
N SER A 69 -2.38 -2.33 1.68
CA SER A 69 -2.27 -2.26 3.15
C SER A 69 -0.83 -2.21 3.67
N ASN A 70 0.08 -1.51 2.97
CA ASN A 70 1.49 -1.45 3.36
C ASN A 70 1.88 -0.16 4.06
N GLY A 71 0.94 0.75 4.28
CA GLY A 71 1.18 2.03 4.95
C GLY A 71 2.01 2.98 4.09
N PHE A 72 1.86 2.93 2.77
CA PHE A 72 2.45 3.92 1.87
C PHE A 72 1.69 5.24 1.99
N SER A 73 2.40 6.34 2.22
CA SER A 73 1.88 7.69 2.11
C SER A 73 1.87 8.16 0.66
N ASP A 74 1.52 9.43 0.44
CA ASP A 74 1.56 10.06 -0.88
C ASP A 74 2.96 10.03 -1.49
N ASP A 75 4.03 10.17 -0.69
CA ASP A 75 5.39 10.12 -1.21
C ASP A 75 5.78 8.68 -1.62
N GLY A 76 5.38 7.67 -0.84
CA GLY A 76 5.54 6.26 -1.19
C GLY A 76 4.74 5.87 -2.44
N GLY A 77 3.51 6.38 -2.57
CA GLY A 77 2.66 6.20 -3.74
C GLY A 77 3.30 6.73 -5.02
N VAL A 78 3.85 7.95 -4.99
CA VAL A 78 4.57 8.54 -6.13
C VAL A 78 5.76 7.66 -6.56
N ILE A 79 6.51 7.10 -5.61
CA ILE A 79 7.65 6.22 -5.91
C ILE A 79 7.18 4.96 -6.65
N ILE A 80 6.10 4.34 -6.19
CA ILE A 80 5.53 3.14 -6.81
C ILE A 80 4.99 3.46 -8.21
N VAL A 81 4.22 4.54 -8.36
CA VAL A 81 3.63 4.93 -9.66
C VAL A 81 4.71 5.26 -10.69
N LYS A 82 5.77 5.98 -10.29
CA LYS A 82 6.92 6.25 -11.17
C LYS A 82 7.67 4.98 -11.57
N ALA A 83 7.66 3.95 -10.75
CA ALA A 83 8.21 2.65 -11.12
C ALA A 83 7.32 1.94 -12.14
N LEU A 84 5.99 2.03 -12.00
CA LEU A 84 5.04 1.46 -12.95
C LEU A 84 5.15 2.07 -14.35
N LEU A 85 5.44 3.37 -14.46
CA LEU A 85 5.72 4.05 -15.74
C LEU A 85 6.87 3.39 -16.52
N LYS A 86 7.82 2.74 -15.82
CA LYS A 86 8.97 2.07 -16.42
C LYS A 86 8.74 0.55 -16.57
N ASN A 87 7.66 0.02 -16.03
CA ASN A 87 7.37 -1.40 -16.09
C ASN A 87 6.58 -1.74 -17.36
N THR A 88 6.94 -2.84 -18.02
CA THR A 88 6.33 -3.29 -19.27
C THR A 88 5.75 -4.71 -19.23
N PHE A 89 5.62 -5.31 -18.04
CA PHE A 89 5.15 -6.70 -17.88
C PHE A 89 3.96 -6.84 -16.92
N LEU A 90 3.87 -5.99 -15.90
CA LEU A 90 2.77 -6.03 -14.94
C LEU A 90 1.46 -5.65 -15.63
N VAL A 91 0.49 -6.52 -15.48
CA VAL A 91 -0.86 -6.38 -16.02
C VAL A 91 -1.82 -5.90 -14.93
N MET A 92 -1.60 -6.30 -13.69
CA MET A 92 -2.43 -5.91 -12.55
C MET A 92 -1.57 -5.53 -11.35
N VAL A 93 -1.83 -4.36 -10.78
CA VAL A 93 -1.19 -3.90 -9.55
C VAL A 93 -2.25 -3.40 -8.59
N SER A 94 -2.26 -3.93 -7.38
CA SER A 94 -3.09 -3.39 -6.29
C SER A 94 -2.22 -2.69 -5.28
N CYS A 95 -2.58 -1.45 -4.97
CA CYS A 95 -2.05 -0.62 -3.90
C CYS A 95 -3.22 -0.14 -3.00
N ALA A 96 -4.27 -0.94 -2.87
CA ALA A 96 -5.43 -0.66 -2.02
C ALA A 96 -5.04 -0.44 -0.54
N ASP A 97 -5.90 0.23 0.21
CA ASP A 97 -5.74 0.50 1.65
C ASP A 97 -4.37 1.13 2.01
N ASN A 98 -3.91 2.10 1.20
CA ASN A 98 -2.77 2.98 1.52
C ASN A 98 -3.27 4.42 1.71
N THR A 99 -2.39 5.43 1.74
CA THR A 99 -2.82 6.83 1.91
C THR A 99 -2.17 7.70 0.84
N PHE A 100 -2.88 7.87 -0.28
CA PHE A 100 -2.43 8.61 -1.44
C PHE A 100 -3.09 9.98 -1.53
N GLY A 101 -2.28 10.98 -1.89
CA GLY A 101 -2.67 12.36 -2.03
C GLY A 101 -2.57 12.84 -3.48
N THR A 102 -2.51 14.15 -3.63
CA THR A 102 -2.53 14.80 -4.94
C THR A 102 -1.33 14.42 -5.79
N LYS A 103 -0.14 14.25 -5.19
CA LYS A 103 1.07 13.92 -5.98
C LYS A 103 0.96 12.55 -6.61
N THR A 104 0.46 11.56 -5.87
CA THR A 104 0.25 10.20 -6.39
C THR A 104 -0.82 10.21 -7.48
N VAL A 105 -1.90 10.98 -7.30
CA VAL A 105 -2.97 11.14 -8.30
C VAL A 105 -2.44 11.75 -9.59
N ASP A 106 -1.66 12.82 -9.51
CA ASP A 106 -1.06 13.47 -10.68
C ASP A 106 -0.10 12.52 -11.42
N ALA A 107 0.76 11.82 -10.69
CA ALA A 107 1.64 10.80 -11.27
C ALA A 107 0.85 9.64 -11.91
N THR A 108 -0.31 9.30 -11.34
CA THR A 108 -1.16 8.24 -11.86
C THR A 108 -1.90 8.68 -13.11
N ALA A 109 -2.31 9.95 -13.22
CA ALA A 109 -2.85 10.51 -14.45
C ALA A 109 -1.84 10.42 -15.61
N GLU A 110 -0.54 10.68 -15.35
CA GLU A 110 0.54 10.47 -16.32
C GLU A 110 0.70 8.98 -16.69
N LEU A 111 0.63 8.08 -15.70
CA LEU A 111 0.69 6.63 -15.92
C LEU A 111 -0.45 6.15 -16.81
N ILE A 112 -1.68 6.59 -16.57
CA ILE A 112 -2.87 6.23 -17.35
C ILE A 112 -2.68 6.61 -18.84
N GLY A 113 -2.12 7.78 -19.13
CA GLY A 113 -1.87 8.22 -20.50
C GLY A 113 -0.72 7.50 -21.21
N THR A 114 0.15 6.79 -20.48
CA THR A 114 1.41 6.23 -21.01
C THR A 114 1.45 4.71 -21.01
N ALA A 115 0.81 4.06 -20.04
CA ALA A 115 0.93 2.62 -19.85
C ALA A 115 0.19 1.85 -20.95
N LYS A 116 0.88 0.83 -21.50
CA LYS A 116 0.35 0.00 -22.60
C LYS A 116 -0.05 -1.40 -22.14
N VAL A 117 0.62 -1.89 -21.10
CA VAL A 117 0.53 -3.28 -20.62
C VAL A 117 -0.29 -3.39 -19.36
N LEU A 118 -0.12 -2.49 -18.39
CA LEU A 118 -0.96 -2.41 -17.21
C LEU A 118 -2.43 -2.29 -17.65
N LYS A 119 -3.31 -3.10 -17.05
CA LYS A 119 -4.76 -3.13 -17.33
C LYS A 119 -5.59 -2.80 -16.10
N LEU A 120 -5.06 -3.06 -14.92
CA LEU A 120 -5.71 -2.76 -13.66
C LEU A 120 -4.71 -2.12 -12.69
N LEU A 121 -5.06 -0.94 -12.20
CA LEU A 121 -4.42 -0.31 -11.05
C LEU A 121 -5.49 -0.08 -9.98
N ASP A 122 -5.33 -0.74 -8.85
CA ASP A 122 -6.31 -0.69 -7.77
C ASP A 122 -5.79 0.17 -6.61
N PHE A 123 -6.47 1.28 -6.37
CA PHE A 123 -6.30 2.25 -5.28
C PHE A 123 -7.55 2.30 -4.38
N THR A 124 -8.31 1.20 -4.31
CA THR A 124 -9.48 1.09 -3.42
C THR A 124 -9.09 1.45 -1.99
N ASN A 125 -9.89 2.32 -1.35
CA ASN A 125 -9.63 2.85 -0.01
C ASN A 125 -8.26 3.55 0.18
N SER A 126 -7.59 3.96 -0.92
CA SER A 126 -6.30 4.65 -0.81
C SER A 126 -6.37 6.16 -0.98
N ILE A 127 -7.50 6.71 -1.41
CA ILE A 127 -7.68 8.15 -1.69
C ILE A 127 -8.91 8.63 -0.94
N GLU A 128 -8.76 9.57 -0.01
CA GLU A 128 -9.89 10.08 0.78
C GLU A 128 -10.73 11.10 0.01
N SER A 129 -10.08 12.03 -0.70
CA SER A 129 -10.79 13.10 -1.40
C SER A 129 -11.61 12.59 -2.58
N VAL A 130 -12.90 12.90 -2.58
CA VAL A 130 -13.82 12.65 -3.68
C VAL A 130 -13.36 13.32 -4.97
N GLU A 131 -12.81 14.53 -4.89
CA GLU A 131 -12.29 15.25 -6.06
C GLU A 131 -11.14 14.49 -6.71
N MET A 132 -10.19 14.01 -5.90
CA MET A 132 -9.05 13.22 -6.39
C MET A 132 -9.49 11.90 -7.03
N ARG A 133 -10.48 11.21 -6.44
CA ARG A 133 -11.07 9.99 -7.03
C ARG A 133 -11.72 10.29 -8.39
N ARG A 134 -12.44 11.41 -8.51
CA ARG A 134 -13.07 11.85 -9.77
C ARG A 134 -12.03 12.17 -10.83
N THR A 135 -10.91 12.80 -10.46
CA THR A 135 -9.79 13.05 -11.37
C THR A 135 -9.25 11.76 -11.97
N LEU A 136 -9.02 10.72 -11.14
CA LEU A 136 -8.56 9.41 -11.64
C LEU A 136 -9.62 8.70 -12.48
N ALA A 137 -10.88 8.73 -12.06
CA ALA A 137 -11.97 8.13 -12.83
C ALA A 137 -12.11 8.79 -14.21
N PHE A 138 -11.99 10.11 -14.27
CA PHE A 138 -12.01 10.86 -15.54
C PHE A 138 -10.80 10.51 -16.42
N ALA A 139 -9.59 10.52 -15.86
CA ALA A 139 -8.38 10.16 -16.59
C ALA A 139 -8.45 8.72 -17.14
N ALA A 140 -8.95 7.77 -16.34
CA ALA A 140 -9.13 6.37 -16.77
C ALA A 140 -10.26 6.18 -17.79
N SER A 141 -11.28 7.05 -17.80
CA SER A 141 -12.36 6.99 -18.79
C SER A 141 -11.93 7.44 -20.19
N ASP A 142 -10.92 8.31 -20.27
CA ASP A 142 -10.36 8.80 -21.54
C ASP A 142 -9.31 7.84 -22.11
N ALA A 143 -8.71 7.00 -21.26
CA ALA A 143 -7.67 6.06 -21.67
C ALA A 143 -8.23 4.69 -22.08
N ASP A 144 -7.95 4.29 -23.32
CA ASP A 144 -8.28 2.95 -23.82
C ASP A 144 -7.40 1.88 -23.14
N GLY A 145 -7.95 1.23 -22.11
CA GLY A 145 -7.51 -0.10 -21.68
C GLY A 145 -6.88 -0.21 -20.29
N ILE A 146 -6.68 0.89 -19.55
CA ILE A 146 -6.33 0.84 -18.12
C ILE A 146 -7.58 1.13 -17.29
N ARG A 147 -7.91 0.22 -16.39
CA ARG A 147 -8.91 0.44 -15.35
C ARG A 147 -8.21 0.89 -14.08
N VAL A 148 -8.70 1.99 -13.51
CA VAL A 148 -8.27 2.46 -12.20
C VAL A 148 -9.44 2.33 -11.24
N GLU A 149 -9.29 1.48 -10.23
CA GLU A 149 -10.29 1.27 -9.19
C GLU A 149 -9.93 2.16 -7.99
N VAL A 150 -10.88 2.97 -7.52
CA VAL A 150 -10.67 3.90 -6.38
C VAL A 150 -11.65 3.64 -5.24
N GLY A 151 -12.40 2.53 -5.33
CA GLY A 151 -13.46 2.17 -4.39
C GLY A 151 -14.68 3.09 -4.43
N GLU A 152 -15.75 2.65 -3.78
CA GLU A 152 -16.93 3.48 -3.55
C GLU A 152 -16.67 4.47 -2.41
N VAL A 153 -17.30 5.63 -2.48
CA VAL A 153 -17.37 6.54 -1.33
C VAL A 153 -18.38 5.90 -0.37
N GLN A 154 -17.90 5.24 0.68
CA GLN A 154 -18.74 5.08 1.85
C GLN A 154 -18.79 6.45 2.50
N GLU A 155 -19.91 7.16 2.32
CA GLU A 155 -20.18 8.32 3.17
C GLU A 155 -20.10 7.82 4.60
N GLU A 156 -19.12 8.32 5.35
CA GLU A 156 -18.93 7.98 6.74
C GLU A 156 -20.25 8.23 7.46
N THR A 157 -20.91 7.16 7.88
CA THR A 157 -22.23 7.29 8.47
C THR A 157 -22.10 7.97 9.82
N LEU A 158 -23.19 8.55 10.32
CA LEU A 158 -23.17 9.10 11.67
C LEU A 158 -22.73 8.05 12.71
N ASP A 159 -23.02 6.77 12.46
CA ASP A 159 -22.65 5.64 13.31
C ASP A 159 -21.14 5.38 13.29
N ASP A 160 -20.50 5.37 12.10
CA ASP A 160 -19.04 5.24 11.95
C ASP A 160 -18.31 6.36 12.70
N ARG A 161 -18.80 7.59 12.56
CA ARG A 161 -18.27 8.75 13.31
C ARG A 161 -18.41 8.59 14.82
N LEU A 162 -19.54 8.08 15.30
CA LEU A 162 -19.77 7.83 16.72
C LEU A 162 -18.85 6.71 17.24
N GLN A 163 -18.64 5.67 16.44
CA GLN A 163 -17.75 4.56 16.76
C GLN A 163 -16.29 5.02 16.87
N HIS A 164 -15.79 5.83 15.92
CA HIS A 164 -14.45 6.42 16.02
C HIS A 164 -14.27 7.31 17.24
N VAL A 165 -15.28 8.11 17.60
CA VAL A 165 -15.27 8.91 18.84
C VAL A 165 -15.23 8.01 20.07
N ALA A 166 -15.99 6.90 20.08
CA ALA A 166 -15.99 5.94 21.19
C ALA A 166 -14.64 5.23 21.35
N GLU A 167 -14.01 4.79 20.25
CA GLU A 167 -12.68 4.18 20.24
C GLU A 167 -11.61 5.16 20.72
N TYR A 168 -11.67 6.41 20.26
CA TYR A 168 -10.77 7.46 20.73
C TYR A 168 -10.95 7.76 22.22
N MET A 169 -12.20 7.83 22.71
CA MET A 169 -12.48 7.98 24.15
C MET A 169 -11.95 6.79 24.97
N GLN A 170 -12.12 5.55 24.48
CA GLN A 170 -11.61 4.35 25.15
C GLN A 170 -10.07 4.36 25.21
N MET A 171 -9.40 4.75 24.13
CA MET A 171 -7.94 4.89 24.10
C MET A 171 -7.45 5.93 25.13
N ILE A 172 -8.15 7.06 25.30
CA ILE A 172 -7.83 8.06 26.33
C ILE A 172 -7.98 7.47 27.73
N LEU A 173 -9.08 6.77 28.00
CA LEU A 173 -9.34 6.15 29.31
C LEU A 173 -8.26 5.11 29.66
N ASP A 174 -7.86 4.29 28.69
CA ASP A 174 -6.81 3.28 28.89
C ASP A 174 -5.44 3.93 29.13
N ALA A 175 -5.11 4.99 28.39
CA ALA A 175 -3.89 5.77 28.59
C ALA A 175 -3.84 6.44 29.97
N GLU A 176 -4.97 6.96 30.46
CA GLU A 176 -5.09 7.52 31.81
C GLU A 176 -4.96 6.45 32.90
N ALA A 177 -5.55 5.28 32.71
CA ALA A 177 -5.44 4.15 33.62
C ALA A 177 -3.98 3.66 33.75
N GLU A 178 -3.24 3.57 32.64
CA GLU A 178 -1.82 3.22 32.64
C GLU A 178 -0.95 4.30 33.31
N ARG A 179 -1.24 5.59 33.06
CA ARG A 179 -0.59 6.71 33.78
C ARG A 179 -0.84 6.64 35.28
N ALA A 180 -2.04 6.24 35.72
CA ALA A 180 -2.35 6.06 37.13
C ALA A 180 -1.60 4.87 37.76
N LYS A 181 -1.48 3.74 37.05
CA LYS A 181 -0.71 2.56 37.49
C LYS A 181 0.78 2.89 37.66
N SER A 182 1.38 3.59 36.70
CA SER A 182 2.80 3.98 36.76
C SER A 182 3.13 4.99 37.87
N ARG A 183 2.20 5.89 38.21
CA ARG A 183 2.35 6.79 39.37
C ARG A 183 2.32 6.05 40.71
N LYS A 184 1.55 4.96 40.82
CA LYS A 184 1.46 4.15 42.04
C LYS A 184 2.70 3.27 42.25
N SER A 185 3.32 2.74 41.19
CA SER A 185 4.54 1.92 41.31
C SER A 185 5.76 2.72 41.74
N LYS A 186 5.92 3.96 41.26
CA LYS A 186 7.01 4.87 41.67
C LYS A 186 6.96 5.29 43.14
N LYS A 187 5.80 5.17 43.80
CA LYS A 187 5.62 5.55 45.22
C LYS A 187 5.85 4.41 46.21
N LYS A 188 6.11 3.17 45.79
CA LYS A 188 6.38 2.07 46.74
C LYS A 188 7.79 2.26 47.37
N PRO A 189 7.89 2.38 48.71
CA PRO A 189 9.16 2.68 49.39
C PRO A 189 10.14 1.51 49.29
N LYS A 190 11.43 1.82 49.09
CA LYS A 190 12.54 0.86 49.23
C LYS A 190 12.47 0.28 50.64
N LYS A 191 12.16 -1.01 50.76
CA LYS A 191 12.36 -1.74 52.01
C LYS A 191 13.86 -1.90 52.22
N GLU A 192 14.33 -1.38 53.35
CA GLU A 192 15.65 -1.62 53.94
C GLU A 192 15.83 -3.08 54.34
#